data_AF-A0A6V8L2Z6-F1
#
_entry.id   AF-A0A6V8L2Z6-F1
#
_cell.length_a   1.000
_cell.length_b   1.000
_cell.length_c   1.000
_cell.angle_alpha   90.00
_cell.angle_beta   90.00
_cell.angle_gamma   90.00
#
_symmetry.space_group_name_H-M   'P 1'
#
loop_
_entity.id
_entity.type
_entity.pdbx_description
1 polymer ?
#
loop_
_entity_poly.entity_id
_entity_poly.type
_entity_poly.pdbx_seq_one_letter_code
_entity_poly.pdbx_strand_id
1 'polypeptide(L)' 'MAEENFTDEEAAFLRHVRFGELPKRVLPSEMVELTETEPRQDWPDSVVDRRSWDGATG' A
#
# COMPACT_ATOMS: atom_id res chain seq x y z
N MET A 1 -19.24 2.47 15.27
CA MET A 1 -19.44 2.40 13.81
C MET A 1 -19.84 0.96 13.55
N ALA A 2 -21.02 0.71 12.99
CA ALA A 2 -21.37 -0.65 12.61
C ALA A 2 -20.45 -1.03 11.46
N GLU A 3 -19.65 -2.08 11.62
CA GLU A 3 -19.00 -2.74 10.49
C GLU A 3 -20.14 -3.32 9.64
N GLU A 4 -20.45 -2.64 8.52
CA GLU A 4 -21.27 -3.26 7.49
C GLU A 4 -20.52 -4.48 6.99
N ASN A 5 -20.98 -5.66 7.40
CA ASN A 5 -20.44 -6.92 6.95
C ASN A 5 -20.98 -7.18 5.55
N PHE A 6 -20.22 -6.75 4.54
CA PHE A 6 -20.50 -7.09 3.16
C PHE A 6 -20.20 -8.57 2.91
N THR A 7 -21.00 -9.17 2.04
CA THR A 7 -20.67 -10.45 1.43
C THR A 7 -19.45 -10.29 0.51
N ASP A 8 -18.79 -11.42 0.19
CA ASP A 8 -17.64 -11.42 -0.73
C ASP A 8 -17.98 -10.83 -2.11
N GLU A 9 -19.22 -11.06 -2.57
CA GLU A 9 -19.74 -10.55 -3.84
C GLU A 9 -19.94 -9.04 -3.82
N GLU A 10 -20.54 -8.50 -2.76
CA GLU A 10 -20.72 -7.05 -2.57
C GLU A 10 -19.37 -6.35 -2.45
N ALA A 11 -18.45 -6.92 -1.69
CA ALA A 11 -17.09 -6.39 -1.58
C ALA A 11 -16.37 -6.42 -2.93
N ALA A 12 -16.56 -7.48 -3.73
CA ALA A 12 -16.01 -7.57 -5.08
C ALA A 12 -16.57 -6.50 -6.01
N PHE A 13 -17.88 -6.26 -5.97
CA PHE A 13 -18.53 -5.20 -6.74
C PHE A 13 -18.00 -3.82 -6.36
N LEU A 14 -17.90 -3.52 -5.05
CA LEU A 14 -17.38 -2.23 -4.59
C LEU A 14 -15.92 -2.00 -5.00
N ARG A 15 -15.08 -3.04 -4.93
CA ARG A 15 -13.70 -2.98 -5.45
C ARG A 15 -13.69 -2.70 -6.95
N HIS A 16 -14.55 -3.35 -7.72
CA HIS A 16 -14.65 -3.12 -9.17
C HIS A 16 -15.10 -1.69 -9.50
N VAL A 17 -16.10 -1.15 -8.81
CA VAL A 17 -16.54 0.24 -9.02
C VAL A 17 -15.41 1.23 -8.69
N ARG A 18 -14.63 0.96 -7.64
CA ARG A 18 -13.57 1.88 -7.17
C ARG A 18 -12.28 1.81 -7.99
N PHE A 19 -11.90 0.63 -8.45
CA PHE A 19 -10.59 0.34 -9.04
C PHE A 19 -10.64 -0.26 -10.45
N GLY A 20 -11.80 -0.67 -10.92
CA GLY A 20 -11.99 -1.32 -12.21
C GLY A 20 -11.66 -2.82 -12.18
N GLU A 21 -11.23 -3.34 -13.33
CA GLU A 21 -10.81 -4.74 -13.46
C GLU A 21 -9.38 -4.95 -12.93
N LEU A 22 -9.12 -6.16 -12.42
CA LEU A 22 -7.76 -6.57 -12.07
C LEU A 22 -6.89 -6.58 -13.33
N PRO A 23 -5.67 -6.01 -13.28
CA PRO A 23 -4.72 -6.14 -14.37
C PRO A 23 -4.44 -7.61 -14.70
N LYS A 24 -4.08 -7.90 -15.95
CA LYS A 24 -3.63 -9.24 -16.34
C LYS A 24 -2.42 -9.63 -15.49
N ARG A 25 -2.42 -10.87 -15.01
CA ARG A 25 -1.30 -11.40 -14.24
C ARG A 25 -0.05 -11.47 -15.13
N VAL A 26 1.03 -10.85 -14.67
CA VAL A 26 2.35 -10.90 -15.31
C VAL A 26 3.08 -12.15 -14.85
N LEU A 27 3.64 -12.94 -15.77
CA LEU A 27 4.43 -14.12 -15.43
C LEU A 27 5.83 -13.72 -14.94
N PRO A 28 6.50 -14.54 -14.11
CA PRO A 28 7.87 -14.24 -13.67
C PRO A 28 8.85 -13.99 -14.83
N SER A 29 8.68 -14.68 -15.96
CA SER A 29 9.50 -14.51 -17.16
C SER A 29 9.23 -13.22 -17.94
N GLU A 30 8.12 -12.53 -17.65
CA GLU A 30 7.70 -11.28 -18.29
C GLU A 30 7.98 -10.06 -17.41
N MET A 31 8.44 -10.27 -16.17
CA MET A 31 8.82 -9.19 -15.27
C MET A 31 10.11 -8.52 -15.75
N VAL A 32 10.21 -7.21 -15.51
CA VAL A 32 11.39 -6.40 -15.84
C VAL A 32 12.08 -6.00 -14.54
N GLU A 33 13.42 -6.06 -14.53
CA GLU A 33 14.23 -5.59 -13.41
C GLU A 33 14.10 -4.07 -13.27
N LEU A 34 13.78 -3.60 -12.06
CA LEU A 34 13.65 -2.19 -11.73
C LEU A 34 14.73 -1.78 -10.73
N THR A 35 15.19 -0.54 -10.86
CA THR A 35 16.06 0.10 -9.86
C THR A 35 15.23 1.11 -9.08
N GLU A 36 15.31 1.06 -7.75
CA GLU A 36 14.70 2.06 -6.87
C GLU A 36 15.25 3.44 -7.21
N THR A 37 14.36 4.37 -7.55
CA THR A 37 14.72 5.76 -7.89
C THR A 37 14.40 6.74 -6.78
N GLU A 38 13.51 6.35 -5.86
CA GLU A 38 13.18 7.14 -4.70
C GLU A 38 14.27 7.00 -3.62
N PRO A 39 14.59 8.08 -2.89
CA PRO A 39 15.47 7.98 -1.75
C PRO A 39 14.87 7.03 -0.71
N ARG A 40 15.73 6.31 -0.01
CA ARG A 40 15.29 5.48 1.12
C ARG A 40 14.59 6.38 2.13
N GLN A 41 13.37 6.00 2.52
CA GLN A 41 12.71 6.58 3.68
C GLN A 41 13.17 5.86 4.96
N ASP A 42 14.48 5.82 5.17
CA ASP A 42 15.06 5.29 6.39
C ASP A 42 14.81 6.23 7.58
N TRP A 43 14.48 7.51 7.32
CA TRP A 43 14.16 8.51 8.35
C TRP A 43 13.06 9.46 7.91
N PRO A 44 12.22 9.93 8.84
CA PRO A 44 11.32 11.03 8.55
C PRO A 44 12.09 12.33 8.24
N ASP A 45 11.59 13.08 7.26
CA ASP A 45 12.25 14.27 6.71
C ASP A 45 12.31 15.45 7.68
N SER A 46 11.41 15.49 8.68
CA SER A 46 11.35 16.61 9.62
C SER A 46 12.08 16.30 10.93
N VAL A 47 12.80 17.30 11.45
CA VAL A 47 13.51 17.24 12.75
C VAL A 47 12.54 16.98 13.91
N VAL A 48 11.28 17.44 13.79
CA VAL A 48 10.23 17.22 14.79
C VAL A 48 9.80 15.75 14.80
N ASP A 49 9.64 15.16 13.63
CA ASP A 49 9.20 13.77 13.44
C ASP A 49 10.30 12.76 13.84
N ARG A 50 11.58 13.15 13.69
CA ARG A 50 12.72 12.36 14.16
C ARG A 50 12.73 12.18 15.69
N ARG A 51 12.43 13.23 16.46
CA ARG A 51 12.42 13.15 17.94
C ARG A 51 11.29 12.28 18.48
N SER A 52 10.13 12.27 17.83
CA SER A 52 9.03 11.36 18.18
C SER A 52 9.34 9.91 17.83
N TRP A 53 10.08 9.68 16.74
CA TRP A 53 10.51 8.36 16.30
C TRP A 53 11.49 7.71 17.29
N ASP A 54 12.51 8.45 17.74
CA ASP A 54 13.49 7.99 18.73
C ASP A 54 12.87 7.69 20.11
N GLY A 55 11.71 8.29 20.40
CA GLY A 55 10.97 8.08 21.66
C GLY A 55 10.00 6.90 21.64
N ALA A 56 9.76 6.27 20.49
CA ALA A 56 8.80 5.17 20.33
C ALA A 56 9.39 3.77 20.60
N THR A 57 10.71 3.68 20.83
CA THR A 57 11.42 2.44 21.22
C THR A 57 11.52 2.22 22.74
N GLY A 58 10.63 2.82 23.54
CA GLY A 58 10.57 2.67 25.00
C GLY A 58 9.62 1.55 25.45
#